data_AF-J0L4I0-F1
#
_entry.id   AF-J0L4I0-F1
#
_cell.length_a   1.000
_cell.length_b   1.000
_cell.length_c   1.000
_cell.angle_alpha   90.00
_cell.angle_beta   90.00
_cell.angle_gamma   90.00
#
_symmetry.space_group_name_H-M   'P 1'
#
loop_
_entity.id
_entity.type
_entity.pdbx_description
1 polymer ?
#
loop_
_entity_poly.entity_id
_entity_poly.type
_entity_poly.pdbx_seq_one_letter_code
_entity_poly.pdbx_strand_id
1 'polypeptide(L)'
;MSNNSKFWAIIVLNFVIVGFEIAFGVVSNSIALITDAFHNLGDIVAVIISFIATLFAKKSPTIRNSYGYIRSEMMATFVNSLLLILTMLFLLYETVVALFSQSEAVDGSAMILVATIALFANGISAYLLLTLQKGKKDLNIRSAYLHFLADSLLSFSVIVGGLVIYFFGIFIVDKILSLIFSIYIIYSSLPLLRRSFFSLMDLNHSIDASKIEKKVLEFDEVESIHDVHVLEPSQNHSFFYAHIVVKDELSLQNIDDLIDKIEKILFEFGINHSVIQPESAKHSKLPLIKETYS
;
A
#
# COMPACT_ATOMS: atom_id res chain seq x y z
N MET A 1 24.50 -9.60 15.41
CA MET A 1 24.09 -9.19 14.05
C MET A 1 23.77 -7.70 14.05
N SER A 2 24.38 -6.93 13.15
CA SER A 2 23.99 -5.52 12.90
C SER A 2 22.58 -5.45 12.32
N ASN A 3 21.87 -4.33 12.46
CA ASN A 3 20.49 -4.19 11.96
C ASN A 3 20.41 -4.49 10.45
N ASN A 4 21.38 -4.03 9.66
CA ASN A 4 21.46 -4.32 8.23
C ASN A 4 21.64 -5.82 7.93
N SER A 5 22.44 -6.54 8.72
CA SER A 5 22.62 -7.99 8.54
C SER A 5 21.34 -8.79 8.83
N LYS A 6 20.47 -8.32 9.74
CA LYS A 6 19.18 -8.95 10.01
C LYS A 6 18.20 -8.77 8.86
N PHE A 7 18.12 -7.57 8.28
CA PHE A 7 17.27 -7.30 7.11
C PHE A 7 17.68 -8.14 5.90
N TRP A 8 18.99 -8.21 5.60
CA TRP A 8 19.48 -9.07 4.51
C TRP A 8 19.20 -10.55 4.74
N ALA A 9 19.32 -11.01 6.00
CA ALA A 9 18.97 -12.39 6.34
C ALA A 9 17.48 -12.68 6.06
N ILE A 10 16.57 -11.76 6.42
CA ILE A 10 15.12 -11.90 6.15
C ILE A 10 14.85 -12.00 4.64
N ILE A 11 15.46 -11.13 3.83
CA ILE A 11 15.26 -11.13 2.38
C ILE A 11 15.75 -12.43 1.74
N VAL A 12 16.99 -12.85 2.07
CA VAL A 12 17.57 -14.09 1.52
C VAL A 12 16.75 -15.30 1.95
N LEU A 13 16.32 -15.34 3.21
CA LEU A 13 15.49 -16.42 3.74
C LEU A 13 14.17 -16.54 2.96
N ASN A 14 13.48 -15.41 2.73
CA ASN A 14 12.22 -15.40 1.99
C ASN A 14 12.41 -15.87 0.53
N PHE A 15 13.47 -15.42 -0.14
CA PHE A 15 13.81 -15.88 -1.50
C PHE A 15 14.04 -17.39 -1.58
N VAL A 16 14.75 -17.96 -0.61
CA VAL A 16 15.01 -19.40 -0.56
C VAL A 16 13.70 -20.15 -0.39
N ILE A 17 12.83 -19.72 0.52
CA ILE A 17 11.55 -20.36 0.81
C ILE A 17 10.65 -20.38 -0.40
N VAL A 18 10.49 -19.25 -1.10
CA VAL A 18 9.73 -19.19 -2.35
C VAL A 18 10.21 -20.25 -3.35
N GLY A 19 11.54 -20.41 -3.50
CA GLY A 19 12.11 -21.44 -4.37
C GLY A 19 11.74 -22.87 -3.94
N PHE A 20 11.77 -23.14 -2.63
CA PHE A 20 11.33 -24.42 -2.07
C PHE A 20 9.83 -24.66 -2.25
N GLU A 21 8.99 -23.66 -1.98
CA GLU A 21 7.53 -23.75 -2.10
C GLU A 21 7.09 -23.97 -3.56
N ILE A 22 7.72 -23.30 -4.53
CA ILE A 22 7.45 -23.56 -5.95
C ILE A 22 7.88 -24.98 -6.33
N ALA A 23 9.11 -25.38 -6.00
CA ALA A 23 9.65 -26.68 -6.39
C ALA A 23 8.83 -27.84 -5.79
N PHE A 24 8.58 -27.78 -4.49
CA PHE A 24 7.82 -28.82 -3.80
C PHE A 24 6.31 -28.69 -4.01
N GLY A 25 5.77 -27.50 -4.29
CA GLY A 25 4.37 -27.34 -4.70
C GLY A 25 4.07 -28.09 -5.99
N VAL A 26 4.96 -28.00 -6.98
CA VAL A 26 4.86 -28.77 -8.22
C VAL A 26 5.08 -30.27 -7.98
N VAL A 27 6.11 -30.66 -7.23
CA VAL A 27 6.41 -32.08 -6.96
C VAL A 27 5.31 -32.76 -6.15
N SER A 28 4.66 -32.04 -5.23
CA SER A 28 3.61 -32.56 -4.36
C SER A 28 2.20 -32.42 -4.93
N ASN A 29 2.04 -31.81 -6.12
CA ASN A 29 0.74 -31.40 -6.68
C ASN A 29 -0.10 -30.56 -5.70
N SER A 30 0.54 -29.73 -4.87
CA SER A 30 -0.13 -28.88 -3.89
C SER A 30 -0.34 -27.47 -4.45
N ILE A 31 -1.61 -27.14 -4.71
CA ILE A 31 -2.00 -25.80 -5.13
C ILE A 31 -1.87 -24.82 -3.95
N ALA A 32 -2.08 -25.29 -2.70
CA ALA A 32 -1.90 -24.44 -1.53
C ALA A 32 -0.45 -23.97 -1.36
N LEU A 33 0.55 -24.84 -1.54
CA LEU A 33 1.97 -24.46 -1.51
C LEU A 33 2.31 -23.49 -2.65
N ILE A 34 1.79 -23.74 -3.85
CA ILE A 34 1.98 -22.83 -4.99
C ILE A 34 1.37 -21.44 -4.68
N THR A 35 0.20 -21.41 -4.04
CA THR A 35 -0.48 -20.16 -3.65
C THR A 35 0.35 -19.36 -2.65
N ASP A 36 0.86 -20.02 -1.61
CA ASP A 36 1.75 -19.39 -0.61
C ASP A 36 3.03 -18.85 -1.28
N ALA A 37 3.61 -19.64 -2.20
CA ALA A 37 4.80 -19.23 -2.95
C ALA A 37 4.59 -17.97 -3.80
N PHE A 38 3.47 -17.88 -4.53
CA PHE A 38 3.17 -16.72 -5.36
C PHE A 38 2.85 -15.47 -4.54
N HIS A 39 2.25 -15.63 -3.36
CA HIS A 39 2.08 -14.54 -2.39
C HIS A 39 3.43 -14.01 -1.91
N ASN A 40 4.29 -14.88 -1.39
CA ASN A 40 5.64 -14.54 -0.92
C ASN A 40 6.53 -13.96 -2.03
N LEU A 41 6.41 -14.47 -3.27
CA LEU A 41 7.07 -13.90 -4.44
C LEU A 41 6.55 -12.50 -4.77
N GLY A 42 5.25 -12.29 -4.66
CA GLY A 42 4.61 -10.98 -4.81
C GLY A 42 5.20 -9.95 -3.85
N ASP A 43 5.39 -10.32 -2.58
CA ASP A 43 6.02 -9.44 -1.59
C ASP A 43 7.47 -9.08 -1.93
N ILE A 44 8.26 -10.04 -2.42
CA ILE A 44 9.62 -9.80 -2.87
C ILE A 44 9.63 -8.81 -4.04
N VAL A 45 8.77 -9.02 -5.04
CA VAL A 45 8.62 -8.12 -6.19
C VAL A 45 8.18 -6.73 -5.72
N ALA A 46 7.24 -6.65 -4.78
CA ALA A 46 6.77 -5.41 -4.18
C ALA A 46 7.92 -4.60 -3.58
N VAL A 47 8.81 -5.25 -2.82
CA VAL A 47 9.98 -4.61 -2.20
C VAL A 47 10.92 -4.07 -3.27
N ILE A 48 11.20 -4.84 -4.32
CA ILE A 48 12.08 -4.41 -5.42
C ILE A 48 11.50 -3.20 -6.16
N ILE A 49 10.22 -3.27 -6.56
CA ILE A 49 9.55 -2.17 -7.28
C ILE A 49 9.48 -0.93 -6.37
N SER A 50 9.17 -1.09 -5.08
CA SER A 50 9.12 0.01 -4.12
C SER A 50 10.48 0.66 -3.89
N PHE A 51 11.56 -0.13 -3.84
CA PHE A 51 12.92 0.38 -3.76
C PHE A 51 13.27 1.23 -4.99
N ILE A 52 13.00 0.71 -6.19
CA ILE A 52 13.22 1.45 -7.44
C ILE A 52 12.39 2.74 -7.44
N ALA A 53 11.11 2.67 -7.09
CA ALA A 53 10.24 3.84 -7.01
C ALA A 53 10.75 4.90 -6.03
N THR A 54 11.29 4.49 -4.88
CA THR A 54 11.91 5.41 -3.90
C THR A 54 13.14 6.11 -4.50
N LEU A 55 13.95 5.41 -5.30
CA LEU A 55 15.09 6.03 -6.00
C LEU A 55 14.62 7.06 -7.03
N PHE A 56 13.52 6.80 -7.73
CA PHE A 56 12.92 7.77 -8.65
C PHE A 56 12.32 8.97 -7.90
N ALA A 57 11.57 8.74 -6.83
CA ALA A 57 10.93 9.80 -6.03
C ALA A 57 11.93 10.81 -5.46
N LYS A 58 13.18 10.40 -5.21
CA LYS A 58 14.27 11.29 -4.76
C LYS A 58 14.90 12.15 -5.85
N LYS A 59 14.58 11.93 -7.14
CA LYS A 59 15.11 12.74 -8.23
C LYS A 59 14.49 14.13 -8.20
N SER A 60 15.33 15.15 -8.15
CA SER A 60 14.91 16.55 -8.17
C SER A 60 14.06 16.87 -9.42
N PRO A 61 13.11 17.82 -9.31
CA PRO A 61 12.35 18.31 -10.45
C PRO A 61 13.24 18.85 -11.58
N THR A 62 12.72 18.79 -12.80
CA THR A 62 13.38 19.33 -14.01
C THR A 62 12.38 20.16 -14.80
N ILE A 63 12.84 20.94 -15.79
CA ILE A 63 11.94 21.72 -16.67
C ILE A 63 10.90 20.82 -17.36
N ARG A 64 11.30 19.60 -17.76
CA ARG A 64 10.41 18.63 -18.40
C ARG A 64 9.46 17.94 -17.41
N ASN A 65 9.92 17.75 -16.18
CA ASN A 65 9.17 17.08 -15.11
C ASN A 65 9.10 18.02 -13.89
N SER A 66 8.16 18.97 -13.91
CA SER A 66 8.08 20.08 -12.93
C SER A 66 7.85 19.64 -11.49
N TYR A 67 7.22 18.48 -11.29
CA TYR A 67 7.05 17.84 -9.98
C TYR A 67 7.98 16.62 -9.80
N GLY A 68 8.96 16.43 -10.68
CA GLY A 68 9.85 15.25 -10.65
C GLY A 68 9.07 13.94 -10.80
N TYR A 69 9.38 12.96 -9.95
CA TYR A 69 8.80 11.62 -9.96
C TYR A 69 8.05 11.29 -8.66
N ILE A 70 7.41 12.30 -8.04
CA ILE A 70 6.75 12.16 -6.73
C ILE A 70 5.72 11.02 -6.73
N ARG A 71 4.97 10.82 -7.82
CA ARG A 71 3.94 9.75 -7.93
C ARG A 71 4.49 8.34 -8.09
N SER A 72 5.81 8.14 -8.21
CA SER A 72 6.40 6.81 -8.47
C SER A 72 6.09 5.80 -7.36
N GLU A 73 6.00 6.20 -6.10
CA GLU A 73 5.66 5.31 -4.98
C GLU A 73 4.22 4.77 -5.08
N MET A 74 3.27 5.65 -5.43
CA MET A 74 1.87 5.25 -5.62
C MET A 74 1.71 4.36 -6.85
N MET A 75 2.43 4.67 -7.93
CA MET A 75 2.48 3.82 -9.12
C MET A 75 3.02 2.42 -8.81
N ALA A 76 4.12 2.32 -8.04
CA ALA A 76 4.66 1.04 -7.60
C ALA A 76 3.64 0.23 -6.79
N THR A 77 2.98 0.88 -5.84
CA THR A 77 1.94 0.26 -5.00
C THR A 77 0.77 -0.24 -5.85
N PHE A 78 0.33 0.55 -6.83
CA PHE A 78 -0.74 0.20 -7.76
C PHE A 78 -0.39 -1.01 -8.61
N VAL A 79 0.76 -0.97 -9.30
CA VAL A 79 1.22 -2.07 -10.17
C VAL A 79 1.40 -3.35 -9.36
N ASN A 80 2.03 -3.27 -8.19
CA ASN A 80 2.23 -4.44 -7.34
C ASN A 80 0.91 -5.07 -6.87
N SER A 81 0.00 -4.24 -6.35
CA SER A 81 -1.30 -4.72 -5.86
C SER A 81 -2.13 -5.32 -6.99
N LEU A 82 -2.06 -4.72 -8.19
CA LEU A 82 -2.75 -5.23 -9.37
C LEU A 82 -2.20 -6.58 -9.81
N LEU A 83 -0.86 -6.71 -9.92
CA LEU A 83 -0.22 -7.96 -10.28
C LEU A 83 -0.57 -9.08 -9.29
N LEU A 84 -0.48 -8.81 -7.98
CA LEU A 84 -0.83 -9.77 -6.95
C LEU A 84 -2.28 -10.23 -7.06
N ILE A 85 -3.23 -9.30 -7.24
CA ILE A 85 -4.65 -9.63 -7.42
C ILE A 85 -4.86 -10.47 -8.68
N LEU A 86 -4.21 -10.15 -9.80
CA LEU A 86 -4.31 -10.93 -11.04
C LEU A 86 -3.77 -12.35 -10.86
N THR A 87 -2.62 -12.50 -10.18
CA THR A 87 -2.05 -13.81 -9.84
C THR A 87 -3.00 -14.60 -8.94
N MET A 88 -3.59 -13.98 -7.92
CA MET A 88 -4.55 -14.66 -7.04
C MET A 88 -5.86 -15.02 -7.74
N LEU A 89 -6.35 -14.19 -8.66
CA LEU A 89 -7.51 -14.52 -9.49
C LEU A 89 -7.23 -15.72 -10.42
N PHE A 90 -6.02 -15.78 -10.99
CA PHE A 90 -5.58 -16.94 -11.77
C PHE A 90 -5.53 -18.21 -10.93
N LEU A 91 -4.91 -18.18 -9.75
CA LEU A 91 -4.86 -19.33 -8.84
C LEU A 91 -6.23 -19.72 -8.31
N LEU A 92 -7.11 -18.75 -8.04
CA LEU A 92 -8.50 -18.99 -7.67
C LEU A 92 -9.24 -19.73 -8.79
N TYR A 93 -9.06 -19.31 -10.04
CA TYR A 93 -9.62 -19.99 -11.21
C TYR A 93 -9.09 -21.43 -11.33
N GLU A 94 -7.77 -21.65 -11.27
CA GLU A 94 -7.16 -22.97 -11.31
C GLU A 94 -7.69 -23.88 -10.19
N THR A 95 -7.82 -23.33 -8.97
CA THR A 95 -8.37 -24.06 -7.81
C THR A 95 -9.83 -24.46 -8.02
N VAL A 96 -10.66 -23.55 -8.55
CA VAL A 96 -12.07 -23.82 -8.84
C VAL A 96 -12.21 -24.88 -9.93
N VAL A 97 -11.42 -24.79 -11.00
CA VAL A 97 -11.40 -25.82 -12.05
C VAL A 97 -10.97 -27.16 -11.46
N ALA A 98 -9.92 -27.16 -10.62
CA ALA A 98 -9.43 -28.35 -9.96
C ALA A 98 -10.45 -28.98 -8.99
N LEU A 99 -11.37 -28.21 -8.39
CA LEU A 99 -12.43 -28.77 -7.54
C LEU A 99 -13.39 -29.69 -8.31
N PHE A 100 -13.57 -29.47 -9.61
CA PHE A 100 -14.41 -30.29 -10.48
C PHE A 100 -13.64 -31.39 -11.22
N SER A 101 -12.31 -31.39 -11.17
CA SER A 101 -11.49 -32.49 -11.67
C SER A 101 -11.27 -33.56 -10.58
N GLN A 102 -10.97 -34.79 -11.02
CA GLN A 102 -10.64 -35.87 -10.10
C GLN A 102 -9.46 -35.44 -9.23
N SER A 103 -9.56 -35.63 -7.91
CA SER A 103 -8.52 -35.17 -6.99
C SER A 103 -7.24 -35.99 -7.22
N GLU A 104 -6.23 -35.34 -7.77
CA GLU A 104 -4.88 -35.89 -7.82
C GLU A 104 -4.36 -36.09 -6.40
N ALA A 105 -3.53 -37.12 -6.23
CA ALA A 105 -2.91 -37.39 -4.94
C ALA A 105 -1.92 -36.26 -4.62
N VAL A 106 -2.18 -35.57 -3.51
CA VAL A 106 -1.27 -34.56 -2.96
C VAL A 106 -0.31 -35.25 -2.00
N ASP A 107 0.99 -35.00 -2.15
CA ASP A 107 1.98 -35.51 -1.20
C ASP A 107 1.94 -34.68 0.09
N GLY A 108 1.12 -35.12 1.04
CA GLY A 108 0.99 -34.50 2.36
C GLY A 108 2.31 -34.46 3.14
N SER A 109 3.25 -35.37 2.91
CA SER A 109 4.53 -35.39 3.62
C SER A 109 5.45 -34.27 3.17
N ALA A 110 5.54 -34.04 1.85
CA ALA A 110 6.24 -32.91 1.25
C ALA A 110 5.61 -31.59 1.68
N MET A 111 4.27 -31.52 1.68
CA MET A 111 3.51 -30.34 2.10
C MET A 111 3.80 -29.96 3.56
N ILE A 112 3.79 -30.92 4.49
CA ILE A 112 4.13 -30.68 5.90
C ILE A 112 5.57 -30.18 6.04
N LEU A 113 6.52 -30.83 5.37
CA LEU A 113 7.94 -30.49 5.47
C LEU A 113 8.19 -29.03 5.08
N VAL A 114 7.69 -28.63 3.91
CA VAL A 114 7.89 -27.29 3.35
C VAL A 114 7.17 -26.24 4.18
N ALA A 115 5.91 -26.48 4.54
CA ALA A 115 5.14 -25.57 5.38
C ALA A 115 5.75 -25.39 6.77
N THR A 116 6.41 -26.42 7.31
CA THR A 116 7.15 -26.32 8.57
C THR A 116 8.37 -25.42 8.42
N ILE A 117 9.13 -25.54 7.32
CA ILE A 117 10.27 -24.66 7.02
C ILE A 117 9.78 -23.20 6.90
N ALA A 118 8.70 -22.97 6.15
CA ALA A 118 8.08 -21.65 5.98
C ALA A 118 7.61 -21.06 7.31
N LEU A 119 6.90 -21.84 8.14
CA LEU A 119 6.45 -21.44 9.48
C LEU A 119 7.61 -20.95 10.35
N PHE A 120 8.69 -21.73 10.44
CA PHE A 120 9.83 -21.34 11.27
C PHE A 120 10.55 -20.13 10.70
N ALA A 121 10.69 -20.03 9.39
CA ALA A 121 11.34 -18.90 8.77
C ALA A 121 10.56 -17.59 8.92
N ASN A 122 9.24 -17.61 8.70
CA ASN A 122 8.37 -16.47 8.91
C ASN A 122 8.32 -16.10 10.40
N GLY A 123 8.29 -17.09 11.29
CA GLY A 123 8.38 -16.88 12.74
C GLY A 123 9.72 -16.26 13.19
N ILE A 124 10.85 -16.72 12.62
CA ILE A 124 12.18 -16.13 12.86
C ILE A 124 12.22 -14.69 12.33
N SER A 125 11.70 -14.43 11.14
CA SER A 125 11.61 -13.08 10.56
C SER A 125 10.80 -12.14 11.44
N ALA A 126 9.62 -12.57 11.89
CA ALA A 126 8.78 -11.83 12.83
C ALA A 126 9.52 -11.56 14.16
N TYR A 127 10.17 -12.58 14.74
CA TYR A 127 10.96 -12.42 15.96
C TYR A 127 12.12 -11.45 15.78
N LEU A 128 12.87 -11.55 14.68
CA LEU A 128 13.98 -10.64 14.38
C LEU A 128 13.49 -9.19 14.27
N LEU A 129 12.34 -8.94 13.66
CA LEU A 129 11.72 -7.62 13.57
C LEU A 129 11.31 -7.08 14.95
N LEU A 130 10.79 -7.91 15.85
CA LEU A 130 10.55 -7.49 17.25
C LEU A 130 11.85 -7.07 17.94
N THR A 131 12.96 -7.78 17.72
CA THR A 131 14.25 -7.39 18.31
C THR A 131 14.82 -6.08 17.73
N LEU A 132 14.39 -5.70 16.52
CA LEU A 132 14.74 -4.42 15.88
C LEU A 132 13.89 -3.26 16.41
N GLN A 133 12.74 -3.55 17.01
CA GLN A 133 11.84 -2.58 17.63
C GLN A 133 12.38 -2.11 19.00
N LYS A 134 13.52 -1.42 19.03
CA LYS A 134 14.04 -0.75 20.24
C LYS A 134 13.92 0.76 20.14
N GLY A 135 13.08 1.35 20.99
CA GLY A 135 13.13 2.77 21.35
C GLY A 135 12.11 3.70 20.70
N LYS A 136 11.47 3.34 19.58
CA LYS A 136 10.32 4.06 19.00
C LYS A 136 9.35 3.07 18.36
N LYS A 137 8.04 3.34 18.45
CA LYS A 137 7.00 2.61 17.72
C LYS A 137 7.14 2.93 16.23
N ASP A 138 8.12 2.33 15.56
CA ASP A 138 8.22 2.41 14.11
C ASP A 138 7.08 1.61 13.51
N LEU A 139 6.11 2.33 12.93
CA LEU A 139 4.93 1.75 12.33
C LEU A 139 5.31 0.83 11.15
N ASN A 140 6.42 1.10 10.46
CA ASN A 140 6.88 0.27 9.35
C ASN A 140 7.38 -1.09 9.86
N ILE A 141 8.18 -1.11 10.93
CA ILE A 141 8.65 -2.37 11.56
C ILE A 141 7.46 -3.14 12.14
N ARG A 142 6.49 -2.45 12.76
CA ARG A 142 5.28 -3.10 13.28
C ARG A 142 4.43 -3.71 12.17
N SER A 143 4.27 -3.00 11.05
CA SER A 143 3.54 -3.50 9.87
C SER A 143 4.22 -4.75 9.32
N ALA A 144 5.53 -4.70 9.09
CA ALA A 144 6.30 -5.86 8.64
C ALA A 144 6.22 -7.05 9.62
N TYR A 145 6.27 -6.79 10.93
CA TYR A 145 6.10 -7.83 11.94
C TYR A 145 4.73 -8.53 11.84
N LEU A 146 3.65 -7.75 11.73
CA LEU A 146 2.30 -8.30 11.61
C LEU A 146 2.10 -9.07 10.31
N HIS A 147 2.76 -8.65 9.24
CA HIS A 147 2.80 -9.36 7.96
C HIS A 147 3.42 -10.76 8.09
N PHE A 148 4.69 -10.86 8.54
CA PHE A 148 5.35 -12.16 8.72
C PHE A 148 4.64 -13.05 9.75
N LEU A 149 3.98 -12.46 10.74
CA LEU A 149 3.14 -13.21 11.69
C LEU A 149 1.90 -13.80 11.00
N ALA A 150 1.25 -13.05 10.11
CA ALA A 150 0.13 -13.54 9.32
C ALA A 150 0.57 -14.67 8.38
N ASP A 151 1.71 -14.53 7.69
CA ASP A 151 2.24 -15.59 6.83
C ASP A 151 2.59 -16.85 7.63
N SER A 152 3.12 -16.69 8.85
CA SER A 152 3.33 -17.82 9.77
C SER A 152 2.03 -18.57 10.09
N LEU A 153 0.90 -17.86 10.27
CA LEU A 153 -0.41 -18.48 10.49
C LEU A 153 -0.94 -19.20 9.25
N LEU A 154 -0.66 -18.68 8.05
CA LEU A 154 -0.97 -19.36 6.79
C LEU A 154 -0.16 -20.65 6.67
N SER A 155 1.17 -20.61 6.88
CA SER A 155 2.01 -21.80 6.87
C SER A 155 1.58 -22.84 7.92
N PHE A 156 1.16 -22.40 9.12
CA PHE A 156 0.58 -23.32 10.12
C PHE A 156 -0.71 -24.00 9.62
N SER A 157 -1.58 -23.26 8.93
CA SER A 157 -2.80 -23.81 8.35
C SER A 157 -2.49 -24.85 7.27
N VAL A 158 -1.43 -24.64 6.48
CA VAL A 158 -0.92 -25.62 5.51
C VAL A 158 -0.40 -26.89 6.19
N ILE A 159 0.31 -26.78 7.32
CA ILE A 159 0.76 -27.95 8.10
C ILE A 159 -0.44 -28.78 8.56
N VAL A 160 -1.47 -28.13 9.11
CA VAL A 160 -2.69 -28.82 9.54
C VAL A 160 -3.36 -29.51 8.36
N GLY A 161 -3.46 -28.86 7.20
CA GLY A 161 -3.98 -29.47 5.98
C GLY A 161 -3.15 -30.67 5.50
N GLY A 162 -1.84 -30.54 5.51
CA GLY A 162 -0.90 -31.61 5.16
C GLY A 162 -1.01 -32.81 6.09
N LEU A 163 -1.20 -32.60 7.40
CA LEU A 163 -1.46 -33.68 8.37
C LEU A 163 -2.77 -34.42 8.06
N VAL A 164 -3.82 -33.68 7.68
CA VAL A 164 -5.10 -34.29 7.30
C VAL A 164 -4.94 -35.14 6.03
N ILE A 165 -4.20 -34.63 5.04
CA ILE A 165 -3.90 -35.38 3.80
C ILE A 165 -3.06 -36.62 4.11
N TYR A 166 -2.01 -36.49 4.92
CA TYR A 166 -1.08 -37.57 5.23
C TYR A 166 -1.74 -38.72 5.99
N PHE A 167 -2.55 -38.43 7.02
CA PHE A 167 -3.17 -39.47 7.83
C PHE A 167 -4.50 -40.01 7.28
N PHE A 168 -5.29 -39.17 6.60
CA PHE A 168 -6.65 -39.53 6.20
C PHE A 168 -6.85 -39.60 4.68
N GLY A 169 -5.87 -39.21 3.86
CA GLY A 169 -5.98 -39.24 2.39
C GLY A 169 -7.01 -38.26 1.82
N ILE A 170 -7.39 -37.22 2.57
CA ILE A 170 -8.42 -36.25 2.17
C ILE A 170 -7.79 -35.13 1.34
N PHE A 171 -7.51 -35.41 0.07
CA PHE A 171 -6.79 -34.50 -0.83
C PHE A 171 -7.51 -33.17 -1.14
N ILE A 172 -8.84 -33.11 -0.98
CA ILE A 172 -9.61 -31.88 -1.23
C ILE A 172 -9.25 -30.74 -0.27
N VAL A 173 -8.62 -31.04 0.87
CA VAL A 173 -8.19 -30.04 1.85
C VAL A 173 -7.20 -29.04 1.24
N ASP A 174 -6.31 -29.48 0.35
CA ASP A 174 -5.37 -28.61 -0.35
C ASP A 174 -6.10 -27.53 -1.17
N LYS A 175 -7.11 -27.95 -1.95
CA LYS A 175 -7.94 -27.05 -2.77
C LYS A 175 -8.74 -26.07 -1.91
N ILE A 176 -9.27 -26.53 -0.77
CA ILE A 176 -10.00 -25.66 0.17
C ILE A 176 -9.06 -24.60 0.76
N LEU A 177 -7.85 -24.98 1.17
CA LEU A 177 -6.87 -24.05 1.70
C LEU A 177 -6.46 -23.01 0.65
N SER A 178 -6.14 -23.45 -0.58
CA SER A 178 -5.81 -22.54 -1.67
C SER A 178 -6.95 -21.56 -1.99
N LEU A 179 -8.21 -22.02 -1.97
CA LEU A 179 -9.38 -21.17 -2.17
C LEU A 179 -9.47 -20.08 -1.08
N ILE A 180 -9.32 -20.49 0.19
CA ILE A 180 -9.36 -19.57 1.34
C ILE A 180 -8.24 -18.53 1.23
N PHE A 181 -7.01 -18.97 0.94
CA PHE A 181 -5.85 -18.08 0.86
C PHE A 181 -5.97 -17.10 -0.29
N SER A 182 -6.34 -17.56 -1.49
CA SER A 182 -6.51 -16.69 -2.66
C SER A 182 -7.56 -15.61 -2.40
N ILE A 183 -8.71 -15.96 -1.81
CA ILE A 183 -9.76 -15.00 -1.43
C ILE A 183 -9.25 -14.01 -0.38
N TYR A 184 -8.57 -14.51 0.65
CA TYR A 184 -8.01 -13.69 1.72
C TYR A 184 -7.00 -12.67 1.18
N ILE A 185 -6.06 -13.10 0.34
CA ILE A 185 -5.02 -12.23 -0.24
C ILE A 185 -5.64 -11.19 -1.20
N ILE A 186 -6.65 -11.57 -2.00
CA ILE A 186 -7.39 -10.59 -2.81
C ILE A 186 -8.05 -9.54 -1.90
N TYR A 187 -8.76 -9.98 -0.86
CA TYR A 187 -9.46 -9.10 0.06
C TYR A 187 -8.48 -8.14 0.78
N SER A 188 -7.33 -8.61 1.25
CA SER A 188 -6.33 -7.77 1.91
C SER A 188 -5.64 -6.80 0.96
N SER A 189 -5.55 -7.14 -0.33
CA SER A 189 -4.88 -6.32 -1.36
C SER A 189 -5.79 -5.24 -1.96
N LEU A 190 -7.12 -5.43 -1.94
CA LEU A 190 -8.09 -4.48 -2.51
C LEU A 190 -7.98 -3.06 -1.93
N PRO A 191 -7.83 -2.84 -0.61
CA PRO A 191 -7.62 -1.51 -0.05
C PRO A 191 -6.37 -0.81 -0.59
N LEU A 192 -5.27 -1.54 -0.80
CA LEU A 192 -4.01 -1.00 -1.33
C LEU A 192 -4.15 -0.60 -2.80
N LEU A 193 -4.78 -1.45 -3.62
CA LEU A 193 -5.09 -1.14 -5.02
C LEU A 193 -6.00 0.09 -5.10
N ARG A 194 -7.08 0.13 -4.30
CA ARG A 194 -8.04 1.23 -4.28
C ARG A 194 -7.39 2.54 -3.86
N ARG A 195 -6.60 2.52 -2.78
CA ARG A 195 -5.92 3.72 -2.26
C ARG A 195 -4.92 4.29 -3.27
N SER A 196 -4.11 3.43 -3.87
CA SER A 196 -3.11 3.84 -4.85
C SER A 196 -3.75 4.32 -6.16
N PHE A 197 -4.80 3.67 -6.63
CA PHE A 197 -5.59 4.11 -7.79
C PHE A 197 -6.20 5.50 -7.56
N PHE A 198 -6.90 5.71 -6.45
CA PHE A 198 -7.51 7.03 -6.17
C PHE A 198 -6.48 8.12 -5.95
N SER A 199 -5.31 7.82 -5.37
CA SER A 199 -4.21 8.78 -5.26
C SER A 199 -3.67 9.17 -6.65
N LEU A 200 -3.53 8.22 -7.58
CA LEU A 200 -3.13 8.51 -8.96
C LEU A 200 -4.15 9.35 -9.73
N MET A 201 -5.43 9.20 -9.40
CA MET A 201 -6.55 9.96 -9.96
C MET A 201 -6.82 11.30 -9.26
N ASP A 202 -6.03 11.65 -8.24
CA ASP A 202 -6.22 12.86 -7.43
C ASP A 202 -7.58 12.92 -6.69
N LEU A 203 -8.13 11.76 -6.32
CA LEU A 203 -9.42 11.57 -5.65
C LEU A 203 -9.32 11.17 -4.16
N ASN A 204 -8.10 10.93 -3.67
CA ASN A 204 -7.91 10.39 -2.33
C ASN A 204 -7.63 11.53 -1.35
N HIS A 205 -8.53 11.71 -0.39
CA HIS A 205 -8.42 12.75 0.63
C HIS A 205 -8.34 12.09 2.01
N SER A 206 -7.14 11.91 2.53
CA SER A 206 -6.97 11.64 3.96
C SER A 206 -7.25 12.90 4.80
N ILE A 207 -7.16 14.07 4.17
CA ILE A 207 -7.38 15.40 4.76
C ILE A 207 -8.77 15.92 4.38
N ASP A 208 -9.49 16.41 5.38
CA ASP A 208 -10.83 16.98 5.22
C ASP A 208 -10.74 18.46 4.80
N ALA A 209 -10.95 18.72 3.49
CA ALA A 209 -10.91 20.06 2.91
C ALA A 209 -11.87 21.04 3.60
N SER A 210 -13.06 20.57 4.03
CA SER A 210 -14.05 21.43 4.69
C SER A 210 -13.58 21.95 6.05
N LYS A 211 -12.65 21.27 6.72
CA LYS A 211 -12.03 21.79 7.96
C LYS A 211 -11.05 22.91 7.66
N ILE A 212 -10.28 22.78 6.58
CA ILE A 212 -9.35 23.81 6.13
C ILE A 212 -10.13 25.05 5.70
N GLU A 213 -11.17 24.89 4.89
CA GLU A 213 -12.05 25.99 4.47
C GLU A 213 -12.59 26.78 5.67
N LYS A 214 -13.14 26.10 6.67
CA LYS A 214 -13.64 26.75 7.89
C LYS A 214 -12.55 27.53 8.61
N LYS A 215 -11.34 27.00 8.69
CA LYS A 215 -10.20 27.68 9.33
C LYS A 215 -9.73 28.90 8.54
N VAL A 216 -9.75 28.83 7.22
CA VAL A 216 -9.41 29.97 6.35
C VAL A 216 -10.47 31.06 6.43
N LEU A 217 -11.74 30.70 6.59
CA LEU A 217 -12.84 31.66 6.78
C LEU A 217 -12.87 32.31 8.18
N GLU A 218 -12.04 31.87 9.13
CA GLU A 218 -11.87 32.55 10.43
C GLU A 218 -11.05 33.84 10.32
N PHE A 219 -10.33 34.07 9.20
CA PHE A 219 -9.62 35.33 8.97
C PHE A 219 -10.58 36.43 8.50
N ASP A 220 -10.61 37.55 9.22
CA ASP A 220 -11.47 38.69 8.91
C ASP A 220 -11.21 39.26 7.50
N GLU A 221 -10.01 39.08 6.97
CA GLU A 221 -9.60 39.54 5.65
C GLU A 221 -10.21 38.72 4.48
N VAL A 222 -10.68 37.50 4.75
CA VAL A 222 -11.21 36.55 3.76
C VAL A 222 -12.74 36.61 3.72
N GLU A 223 -13.32 36.91 2.55
CA GLU A 223 -14.77 36.93 2.36
C GLU A 223 -15.32 35.54 1.98
N SER A 224 -14.60 34.80 1.14
CA SER A 224 -14.97 33.45 0.73
C SER A 224 -13.77 32.66 0.19
N ILE A 225 -13.90 31.35 0.12
CA ILE A 225 -12.95 30.43 -0.50
C ILE A 225 -13.70 29.55 -1.51
N HIS A 226 -13.09 29.29 -2.66
CA HIS A 226 -13.66 28.44 -3.70
C HIS A 226 -12.56 27.73 -4.50
N ASP A 227 -12.98 26.78 -5.36
CA ASP A 227 -12.08 25.95 -6.17
C ASP A 227 -10.99 25.26 -5.32
N VAL A 228 -11.40 24.64 -4.22
CA VAL A 228 -10.50 24.01 -3.25
C VAL A 228 -10.14 22.60 -3.70
N HIS A 229 -8.86 22.35 -3.95
CA HIS A 229 -8.34 21.03 -4.31
C HIS A 229 -7.29 20.59 -3.32
N VAL A 230 -7.47 19.38 -2.77
CA VAL A 230 -6.50 18.71 -1.91
C VAL A 230 -6.01 17.46 -2.59
N LEU A 231 -4.71 17.37 -2.90
CA LEU A 231 -4.12 16.24 -3.62
C LEU A 231 -3.07 15.56 -2.77
N GLU A 232 -3.03 14.23 -2.80
CA GLU A 232 -2.01 13.43 -2.10
C GLU A 232 -1.27 12.54 -3.12
N PRO A 233 -0.33 13.11 -3.91
CA PRO A 233 0.35 12.37 -4.99
C PRO A 233 1.33 11.30 -4.49
N SER A 234 1.72 11.33 -3.21
CA SER A 234 2.57 10.32 -2.58
C SER A 234 2.32 10.27 -1.06
N GLN A 235 2.98 9.37 -0.34
CA GLN A 235 2.82 9.29 1.12
C GLN A 235 3.42 10.50 1.86
N ASN A 236 4.33 11.21 1.21
CA ASN A 236 5.09 12.32 1.81
C ASN A 236 4.73 13.68 1.22
N HIS A 237 3.79 13.76 0.28
CA HIS A 237 3.44 15.00 -0.41
C HIS A 237 1.93 15.18 -0.38
N SER A 238 1.50 16.33 0.12
CA SER A 238 0.11 16.75 0.16
C SER A 238 0.04 18.20 -0.30
N PHE A 239 -0.76 18.43 -1.34
CA PHE A 239 -0.85 19.69 -2.05
C PHE A 239 -2.22 20.33 -1.85
N PHE A 240 -2.24 21.66 -1.75
CA PHE A 240 -3.45 22.45 -1.59
C PHE A 240 -3.51 23.55 -2.65
N TYR A 241 -4.62 23.62 -3.38
CA TYR A 241 -4.90 24.68 -4.34
C TYR A 241 -6.23 25.31 -3.97
N ALA A 242 -6.29 26.63 -3.91
CA ALA A 242 -7.55 27.32 -3.65
C ALA A 242 -7.52 28.76 -4.13
N HIS A 243 -8.71 29.29 -4.37
CA HIS A 243 -8.95 30.71 -4.62
C HIS A 243 -9.56 31.32 -3.36
N ILE A 244 -8.96 32.40 -2.85
CA ILE A 244 -9.49 33.16 -1.71
C ILE A 244 -9.96 34.52 -2.18
N VAL A 245 -11.20 34.88 -1.87
CA VAL A 245 -11.73 36.22 -2.11
C VAL A 245 -11.40 37.07 -0.90
N VAL A 246 -10.65 38.14 -1.12
CA VAL A 246 -10.20 39.07 -0.08
C VAL A 246 -10.90 40.41 -0.20
N LYS A 247 -11.00 41.16 0.91
CA LYS A 247 -11.62 42.48 0.94
C LYS A 247 -10.89 43.47 0.02
N ASP A 248 -11.64 44.33 -0.69
CA ASP A 248 -11.16 45.22 -1.76
C ASP A 248 -10.14 46.31 -1.32
N GLU A 249 -9.81 46.41 -0.03
CA GLU A 249 -8.93 47.45 0.55
C GLU A 249 -7.54 46.95 1.00
N LEU A 250 -7.20 45.68 0.74
CA LEU A 250 -5.92 45.12 1.17
C LEU A 250 -4.78 45.48 0.21
N SER A 251 -3.66 45.93 0.77
CA SER A 251 -2.43 46.08 -0.01
C SER A 251 -1.82 44.71 -0.34
N LEU A 252 -0.98 44.63 -1.37
CA LEU A 252 -0.27 43.38 -1.72
C LEU A 252 0.50 42.80 -0.53
N GLN A 253 1.13 43.66 0.28
CA GLN A 253 1.87 43.21 1.46
C GLN A 253 0.96 42.61 2.54
N ASN A 254 -0.26 43.13 2.70
CA ASN A 254 -1.23 42.54 3.62
C ASN A 254 -1.76 41.19 3.12
N ILE A 255 -1.84 41.01 1.80
CA ILE A 255 -2.23 39.74 1.19
C ILE A 255 -1.11 38.70 1.40
N ASP A 256 0.16 39.08 1.23
CA ASP A 256 1.30 38.21 1.52
C ASP A 256 1.29 37.76 2.99
N ASP A 257 1.11 38.69 3.93
CA ASP A 257 1.00 38.38 5.37
C ASP A 257 -0.18 37.43 5.69
N LEU A 258 -1.29 37.55 4.97
CA LEU A 258 -2.46 36.66 5.11
C LEU A 258 -2.15 35.26 4.58
N ILE A 259 -1.55 35.17 3.40
CA ILE A 259 -1.14 33.89 2.79
C ILE A 259 -0.17 33.16 3.73
N ASP A 260 0.84 33.85 4.29
CA ASP A 260 1.79 33.27 5.26
C ASP A 260 1.10 32.69 6.50
N LYS A 261 0.01 33.32 6.98
CA LYS A 261 -0.78 32.80 8.10
C LYS A 261 -1.58 31.56 7.68
N ILE A 262 -2.18 31.58 6.49
CA ILE A 262 -2.91 30.43 5.95
C ILE A 262 -1.96 29.25 5.75
N GLU A 263 -0.79 29.44 5.15
CA GLU A 263 0.19 28.38 4.91
C GLU A 263 0.67 27.71 6.21
N LYS A 264 0.80 28.46 7.32
CA LYS A 264 1.07 27.88 8.64
C LYS A 264 -0.03 26.93 9.10
N ILE A 265 -1.30 27.32 8.91
CA ILE A 265 -2.44 26.44 9.21
C ILE A 265 -2.40 25.21 8.30
N LEU A 266 -2.19 25.38 6.99
CA LEU A 266 -2.10 24.26 6.05
C LEU A 266 -0.99 23.27 6.45
N PHE A 267 0.15 23.77 6.91
CA PHE A 267 1.25 22.94 7.42
C PHE A 267 0.84 22.11 8.65
N GLU A 268 0.02 22.64 9.56
CA GLU A 268 -0.54 21.89 10.69
C GLU A 268 -1.47 20.75 10.24
N PHE A 269 -2.14 20.92 9.10
CA PHE A 269 -2.93 19.85 8.45
C PHE A 269 -2.08 18.85 7.65
N GLY A 270 -0.76 19.04 7.57
CA GLY A 270 0.16 18.16 6.86
C GLY A 270 0.36 18.49 5.38
N ILE A 271 -0.14 19.63 4.91
CA ILE A 271 0.09 20.12 3.55
C ILE A 271 1.50 20.70 3.47
N ASN A 272 2.23 20.35 2.41
CA ASN A 272 3.61 20.78 2.21
C ASN A 272 3.86 21.50 0.89
N HIS A 273 2.82 21.70 0.09
CA HIS A 273 2.85 22.55 -1.08
C HIS A 273 1.49 23.23 -1.23
N SER A 274 1.49 24.56 -1.36
CA SER A 274 0.28 25.35 -1.50
C SER A 274 0.40 26.29 -2.70
N VAL A 275 -0.73 26.49 -3.38
CA VAL A 275 -0.91 27.61 -4.30
C VAL A 275 -2.25 28.25 -3.96
N ILE A 276 -2.18 29.47 -3.45
CA ILE A 276 -3.36 30.23 -3.04
C ILE A 276 -3.46 31.44 -3.96
N GLN A 277 -4.56 31.53 -4.70
CA GLN A 277 -4.82 32.66 -5.58
C GLN A 277 -5.73 33.68 -4.89
N PRO A 278 -5.23 34.87 -4.51
CA PRO A 278 -6.06 35.94 -3.99
C PRO A 278 -6.87 36.60 -5.12
N GLU A 279 -8.16 36.79 -4.88
CA GLU A 279 -9.10 37.42 -5.80
C GLU A 279 -9.84 38.59 -5.14
N SER A 280 -10.19 39.60 -5.92
CA SER A 280 -11.15 40.61 -5.50
C SER A 280 -12.59 40.09 -5.64
N ALA A 281 -13.52 40.69 -4.91
CA ALA A 281 -14.95 40.40 -5.03
C ALA A 281 -15.46 40.59 -6.48
N LYS A 282 -14.85 41.49 -7.25
CA LYS A 282 -15.13 41.67 -8.68
C LYS A 282 -14.62 40.51 -9.53
N HIS A 283 -13.38 40.08 -9.31
CA HIS A 283 -12.78 38.98 -10.09
C HIS A 283 -13.52 37.66 -9.86
N SER A 284 -13.99 37.43 -8.63
CA SER A 284 -14.77 36.24 -8.23
C SER A 284 -16.06 36.02 -9.05
N LYS A 285 -16.52 37.00 -9.85
CA LYS A 285 -17.74 36.86 -10.67
C LYS A 285 -17.50 36.44 -12.13
N LEU A 286 -16.23 36.29 -12.55
CA LEU A 286 -15.87 35.93 -13.93
C LEU A 286 -15.86 34.40 -14.19
N PRO A 287 -16.30 33.92 -15.38
CA PRO A 287 -16.74 32.53 -15.59
C PRO A 287 -15.65 31.52 -16.04
N LEU A 288 -14.39 31.61 -15.58
CA LEU A 288 -13.35 30.69 -16.08
C LEU A 288 -13.32 29.29 -15.43
N ILE A 289 -13.87 29.14 -14.22
CA ILE A 289 -14.60 27.98 -13.61
C ILE A 289 -14.74 28.31 -12.11
N LYS A 290 -15.97 28.30 -11.59
CA LYS A 290 -16.30 28.72 -10.20
C LYS A 290 -17.50 27.97 -9.64
N GLU A 291 -17.31 26.68 -9.35
CA GLU A 291 -18.28 25.95 -8.53
C GLU A 291 -17.58 25.44 -7.27
N THR A 292 -18.16 25.80 -6.14
CA THR A 292 -17.99 25.12 -4.85
C THR A 292 -18.72 23.79 -4.95
N TYR A 293 -18.08 22.70 -4.50
CA TYR A 293 -18.71 21.38 -4.43
C TYR A 293 -20.11 21.50 -3.81
N SER A 294 -21.14 21.09 -4.56
CA SER A 294 -22.52 20.91 -4.08
C SER A 294 -22.63 19.77 -3.08
#